data_AF-A0A948QB14-F1
#
_entry.id   AF-A0A948QB14-F1
#
_cell.length_a   1.000
_cell.length_b   1.000
_cell.length_c   1.000
_cell.angle_alpha   90.00
_cell.angle_beta   90.00
_cell.angle_gamma   90.00
#
_symmetry.space_group_name_H-M   'P 1'
#
loop_
_entity.id
_entity.type
_entity.pdbx_description
1 polymer ?
#
loop_
_entity_poly.entity_id
_entity_poly.type
_entity_poly.pdbx_seq_one_letter_code
_entity_poly.pdbx_strand_id
1 'polypeptide(L)'
;MKKIYYFLPIFVLLFAPCSMFKSKTSNYYLSKAEKIYKSNLSSDKDLQKAYGYIDKSLQYNPQSFKALNLLEDLTDTAYRGGYSDSLEMELNVLKKYLKENPYNWNAYLLMINTLALRGDIFVLNELSESLSSINNSLKLKNKNMQNYYHSSLTLGLCYGTIIPWLQSEGYLNINRNSQKVIEKTGEYMEFMDKLYELNKQIKKMTEGDTALKKNALSRLLNSYNISLEDVTKNKDEILRMKGIAKKIKTDEQFVKGIKMTIEGNTHFLKKDFSKARIMYAGAVENYPDFIDAKKQIAEIDFQQGALLAITGDKKTAIQLLYKAYEETDDIIELLEKGNHMPFVSKNKFAGETYSLKAAIVSAINALRKGNPSSKLALEREFKYYLDEAVKYNPENRLARDLLDRYAREGF
;
A
#
# COMPACT_ATOMS: atom_id res chain seq x y z
N MET A 1 -28.88 6.61 72.36
CA MET A 1 -27.64 6.12 71.71
C MET A 1 -27.39 6.95 70.46
N LYS A 2 -26.13 7.32 70.22
CA LYS A 2 -25.70 8.47 69.42
C LYS A 2 -25.88 8.30 67.91
N LYS A 3 -26.30 9.41 67.28
CA LYS A 3 -26.32 9.72 65.85
C LYS A 3 -24.90 9.83 65.30
N ILE A 4 -24.55 9.09 64.24
CA ILE A 4 -23.52 9.47 63.23
C ILE A 4 -23.90 8.84 61.88
N TYR A 5 -24.66 9.57 61.05
CA TYR A 5 -24.92 9.23 59.64
C TYR A 5 -25.02 10.50 58.80
N TYR A 6 -23.99 11.37 58.78
CA TYR A 6 -23.99 12.56 57.92
C TYR A 6 -22.58 13.02 57.47
N PHE A 7 -21.63 12.09 57.23
CA PHE A 7 -20.30 12.47 56.71
C PHE A 7 -20.01 12.02 55.26
N LEU A 8 -20.91 11.29 54.60
CA LEU A 8 -20.68 10.80 53.23
C LEU A 8 -20.97 11.79 52.07
N PRO A 9 -21.85 12.81 52.16
CA PRO A 9 -22.12 13.68 51.00
C PRO A 9 -21.12 14.84 50.85
N ILE A 10 -20.30 15.13 51.86
CA ILE A 10 -19.33 16.25 51.83
C ILE A 10 -18.05 15.87 51.07
N PHE A 11 -17.68 14.59 51.05
CA PHE A 11 -16.48 14.12 50.33
C PHE A 11 -16.66 14.14 48.80
N VAL A 12 -17.88 13.99 48.28
CA VAL A 12 -18.18 14.06 46.84
C VAL A 12 -18.12 15.50 46.30
N LEU A 13 -18.42 16.50 47.14
CA LEU A 13 -18.32 17.92 46.79
C LEU A 13 -16.89 18.48 46.83
N LEU A 14 -15.98 17.84 47.57
CA LEU A 14 -14.57 18.28 47.67
C LEU A 14 -13.71 17.86 46.46
N PHE A 15 -14.14 16.90 45.64
CA PHE A 15 -13.45 16.50 44.41
C PHE A 15 -14.04 17.11 43.12
N ALA A 16 -15.26 17.65 43.17
CA ALA A 16 -15.87 18.41 42.07
C ALA A 16 -15.10 19.69 41.63
N PRO A 17 -14.42 20.47 42.50
CA PRO A 17 -13.67 21.65 42.06
C PRO A 17 -12.41 21.30 41.24
N CYS A 18 -11.86 20.08 41.40
CA CYS A 18 -10.67 19.66 40.66
C CYS A 18 -10.98 19.39 39.18
N SER A 19 -12.16 18.86 38.85
CA SER A 19 -12.56 18.60 37.46
C SER A 19 -12.88 19.89 36.69
N MET A 20 -13.53 20.87 37.33
CA MET A 20 -13.79 22.18 36.73
C MET A 20 -12.51 22.98 36.47
N PHE A 21 -11.55 22.96 37.39
CA PHE A 21 -10.26 23.64 37.18
C PHE A 21 -9.47 23.01 36.03
N LYS A 22 -9.41 21.67 35.96
CA LYS A 22 -8.78 20.94 34.85
C LYS A 22 -9.45 21.25 33.51
N SER A 23 -10.77 21.26 33.46
CA SER A 23 -11.52 21.60 32.24
C SER A 23 -11.27 23.05 31.77
N LYS A 24 -11.28 24.03 32.68
CA LYS A 24 -10.95 25.43 32.35
C LYS A 24 -9.53 25.57 31.83
N THR A 25 -8.58 24.92 32.47
CA THR A 25 -7.16 24.96 32.08
C THR A 25 -6.94 24.28 30.73
N SER A 26 -7.59 23.13 30.46
CA SER A 26 -7.59 22.49 29.15
C SER A 26 -8.12 23.43 28.06
N ASN A 27 -9.28 24.05 28.29
CA ASN A 27 -9.88 25.00 27.34
C ASN A 27 -9.00 26.23 27.11
N TYR A 28 -8.32 26.73 28.15
CA TYR A 28 -7.36 27.83 28.01
C TYR A 28 -6.24 27.49 27.04
N TYR A 29 -5.59 26.32 27.19
CA TYR A 29 -4.53 25.91 26.28
C TYR A 29 -5.07 25.62 24.87
N LEU A 30 -6.23 24.98 24.76
CA LEU A 30 -6.85 24.72 23.47
C LEU A 30 -7.17 26.02 22.72
N SER A 31 -7.71 27.04 23.40
CA SER A 31 -8.00 28.34 22.79
C SER A 31 -6.74 29.05 22.24
N LYS A 32 -5.58 28.86 22.89
CA LYS A 32 -4.31 29.39 22.39
C LYS A 32 -3.86 28.69 21.12
N ALA A 33 -4.00 27.36 21.05
CA ALA A 33 -3.72 26.59 19.86
C ALA A 33 -4.66 26.99 18.70
N GLU A 34 -5.96 27.13 18.96
CA GLU A 34 -6.94 27.58 17.96
C GLU A 34 -6.62 28.97 17.40
N LYS A 35 -6.16 29.89 18.26
CA LYS A 35 -5.77 31.24 17.83
C LYS A 35 -4.60 31.21 16.84
N ILE A 36 -3.62 30.33 17.06
CA ILE A 36 -2.50 30.13 16.14
C ILE A 36 -2.96 29.42 14.86
N TYR A 37 -3.80 28.40 14.99
CA TYR A 37 -4.34 27.70 13.83
C TYR A 37 -5.09 28.64 12.88
N LYS A 38 -5.90 29.56 13.43
CA LYS A 38 -6.70 30.52 12.65
C LYS A 38 -5.89 31.67 12.04
N SER A 39 -4.62 31.87 12.39
CA SER A 39 -3.87 33.05 11.94
C SER A 39 -3.34 32.99 10.49
N ASN A 40 -3.54 31.90 9.74
CA ASN A 40 -3.17 31.68 8.31
C ASN A 40 -1.70 31.95 7.89
N LEU A 41 -0.89 32.62 8.71
CA LEU A 41 0.52 32.96 8.55
C LEU A 41 1.30 32.48 9.78
N SER A 42 1.26 31.17 10.04
CA SER A 42 1.91 30.59 11.22
C SER A 42 3.36 30.26 10.90
N SER A 43 4.29 30.89 11.64
CA SER A 43 5.70 30.48 11.59
C SER A 43 5.90 29.09 12.19
N ASP A 44 7.00 28.40 11.86
CA ASP A 44 7.35 27.10 12.46
C ASP A 44 7.32 27.14 13.99
N LYS A 45 7.79 28.25 14.59
CA LYS A 45 7.75 28.47 16.04
C LYS A 45 6.33 28.55 16.59
N ASP A 46 5.39 29.11 15.83
CA ASP A 46 4.00 29.19 16.24
C ASP A 46 3.31 27.84 16.11
N LEU A 47 3.59 27.08 15.05
CA LEU A 47 3.12 25.70 14.91
C LEU A 47 3.61 24.83 16.08
N GLN A 48 4.91 24.87 16.42
CA GLN A 48 5.45 24.15 17.57
C GLN A 48 4.76 24.53 18.89
N LYS A 49 4.48 25.82 19.10
CA LYS A 49 3.70 26.27 20.28
C LYS A 49 2.29 25.73 20.25
N ALA A 50 1.63 25.69 19.10
CA ALA A 50 0.28 25.16 18.97
C ALA A 50 0.23 23.67 19.35
N TYR A 51 1.15 22.84 18.84
CA TYR A 51 1.28 21.44 19.27
C TYR A 51 1.52 21.33 20.78
N GLY A 52 2.42 22.13 21.34
CA GLY A 52 2.69 22.16 22.78
C GLY A 52 1.48 22.57 23.63
N TYR A 53 0.63 23.47 23.13
CA TYR A 53 -0.63 23.83 23.79
C TYR A 53 -1.67 22.71 23.69
N ILE A 54 -1.74 22.00 22.57
CA ILE A 54 -2.63 20.84 22.43
C ILE A 54 -2.19 19.71 23.38
N ASP A 55 -0.89 19.39 23.47
CA ASP A 55 -0.34 18.43 24.44
C ASP A 55 -0.75 18.78 25.87
N LYS A 56 -0.55 20.03 26.29
CA LYS A 56 -0.98 20.50 27.61
C LYS A 56 -2.49 20.37 27.79
N SER A 57 -3.28 20.72 26.79
CA SER A 57 -4.74 20.58 26.86
C SER A 57 -5.16 19.13 27.12
N LEU A 58 -4.54 18.17 26.43
CA LEU A 58 -4.80 16.74 26.60
C LEU A 58 -4.36 16.21 27.97
N GLN A 59 -3.30 16.72 28.57
CA GLN A 59 -2.91 16.36 29.95
C GLN A 59 -3.97 16.79 30.98
N TYR A 60 -4.57 17.97 30.81
CA TYR A 60 -5.60 18.46 31.72
C TYR A 60 -6.98 17.83 31.47
N ASN A 61 -7.32 17.54 30.22
CA ASN A 61 -8.56 16.85 29.85
C ASN A 61 -8.29 15.73 28.83
N PRO A 62 -7.93 14.52 29.29
CA PRO A 62 -7.57 13.44 28.40
C PRO A 62 -8.69 13.00 27.46
N GLN A 63 -9.96 13.21 27.81
CA GLN A 63 -11.09 12.80 26.96
C GLN A 63 -11.54 13.90 25.98
N SER A 64 -10.71 14.94 25.77
CA SER A 64 -11.05 16.07 24.91
C SER A 64 -10.98 15.71 23.43
N PHE A 65 -12.12 15.30 22.86
CA PHE A 65 -12.28 15.12 21.41
C PHE A 65 -11.91 16.37 20.61
N LYS A 66 -12.23 17.56 21.14
CA LYS A 66 -11.88 18.83 20.48
C LYS A 66 -10.37 19.02 20.34
N ALA A 67 -9.59 18.60 21.35
CA ALA A 67 -8.14 18.70 21.30
C ALA A 67 -7.53 17.73 20.28
N LEU A 68 -8.05 16.49 20.21
CA LEU A 68 -7.62 15.52 19.20
C LEU A 68 -8.00 15.96 17.77
N ASN A 69 -9.20 16.50 17.57
CA ASN A 69 -9.59 17.04 16.26
C ASN A 69 -8.73 18.24 15.85
N LEU A 70 -8.46 19.18 16.78
CA LEU A 70 -7.58 20.30 16.47
C LEU A 70 -6.14 19.85 16.17
N LEU A 71 -5.66 18.79 16.83
CA LEU A 71 -4.35 18.20 16.54
C LEU A 71 -4.28 17.73 15.08
N GLU A 72 -5.28 16.97 14.65
CA GLU A 72 -5.37 16.47 13.29
C GLU A 72 -5.51 17.61 12.27
N ASP A 73 -6.45 18.54 12.49
CA ASP A 73 -6.71 19.67 11.57
C ASP A 73 -5.46 20.56 11.42
N LEU A 74 -4.77 20.84 12.53
CA LEU A 74 -3.51 21.59 12.52
C LEU A 74 -2.44 20.83 11.73
N THR A 75 -2.37 19.51 11.88
CA THR A 75 -1.37 18.68 11.21
C THR A 75 -1.62 18.59 9.72
N ASP A 76 -2.86 18.31 9.28
CA ASP A 76 -3.24 18.25 7.86
C ASP A 76 -2.98 19.60 7.18
N THR A 77 -3.36 20.71 7.82
CA THR A 77 -3.13 22.06 7.29
C THR A 77 -1.64 22.38 7.18
N ALA A 78 -0.87 22.09 8.24
CA ALA A 78 0.57 22.35 8.25
C ALA A 78 1.31 21.48 7.22
N TYR A 79 0.94 20.20 7.10
CA TYR A 79 1.52 19.26 6.14
C TYR A 79 1.26 19.69 4.70
N ARG A 80 0.01 20.03 4.36
CA ARG A 80 -0.35 20.57 3.02
C ARG A 80 0.30 21.92 2.74
N GLY A 81 0.55 22.71 3.79
CA GLY A 81 1.30 23.97 3.73
C GLY A 81 2.82 23.79 3.56
N GLY A 82 3.34 22.56 3.51
CA GLY A 82 4.75 22.26 3.29
C GLY A 82 5.61 22.17 4.56
N TYR A 83 5.02 22.21 5.75
CA TYR A 83 5.77 22.02 7.00
C TYR A 83 6.03 20.52 7.24
N SER A 84 7.24 20.07 6.89
CA SER A 84 7.66 18.65 6.93
C SER A 84 7.53 18.01 8.31
N ASP A 85 7.72 18.78 9.37
CA ASP A 85 7.82 18.26 10.74
C ASP A 85 6.44 18.10 11.41
N SER A 86 5.36 18.55 10.75
CA SER A 86 3.98 18.45 11.24
C SER A 86 3.61 17.04 11.73
N LEU A 87 3.84 16.03 10.88
CA LEU A 87 3.52 14.64 11.19
C LEU A 87 4.35 14.10 12.37
N GLU A 88 5.60 14.53 12.52
CA GLU A 88 6.43 14.15 13.67
C GLU A 88 5.94 14.78 14.98
N MET A 89 5.54 16.06 14.92
CA MET A 89 4.99 16.77 16.07
C MET A 89 3.69 16.11 16.57
N GLU A 90 2.79 15.76 15.66
CA GLU A 90 1.57 15.00 15.99
C GLU A 90 1.91 13.66 16.67
N LEU A 91 2.82 12.87 16.08
CA LEU A 91 3.23 11.58 16.65
C LEU A 91 3.82 11.72 18.04
N ASN A 92 4.60 12.76 18.31
CA ASN A 92 5.19 13.00 19.62
C ASN A 92 4.12 13.30 20.69
N VAL A 93 3.10 14.11 20.34
CA VAL A 93 1.94 14.37 21.21
C VAL A 93 1.17 13.06 21.45
N LEU A 94 0.85 12.30 20.40
CA LEU A 94 0.08 11.07 20.52
C LEU A 94 0.81 9.97 21.30
N LYS A 95 2.12 9.77 21.07
CA LYS A 95 2.94 8.79 21.81
C LYS A 95 2.96 9.09 23.31
N LYS A 96 3.14 10.35 23.69
CA LYS A 96 3.10 10.78 25.09
C LYS A 96 1.71 10.57 25.69
N TYR A 97 0.68 10.99 24.98
CA TYR A 97 -0.70 10.89 25.40
C TYR A 97 -1.17 9.43 25.62
N LEU A 98 -0.82 8.52 24.71
CA LEU A 98 -1.21 7.11 24.74
C LEU A 98 -0.52 6.32 25.86
N LYS A 99 0.66 6.75 26.32
CA LYS A 99 1.32 6.15 27.51
C LYS A 99 0.46 6.32 28.77
N GLU A 100 -0.20 7.46 28.92
CA GLU A 100 -1.07 7.75 30.06
C GLU A 100 -2.51 7.27 29.83
N ASN A 101 -2.93 7.15 28.56
CA ASN A 101 -4.31 6.84 28.17
C ASN A 101 -4.36 5.66 27.17
N PRO A 102 -3.96 4.44 27.57
CA PRO A 102 -3.74 3.31 26.67
C PRO A 102 -5.01 2.73 26.02
N TYR A 103 -6.20 3.22 26.39
CA TYR A 103 -7.49 2.81 25.82
C TYR A 103 -8.19 3.94 25.06
N ASN A 104 -7.48 5.03 24.70
CA ASN A 104 -8.05 6.03 23.82
C ASN A 104 -7.88 5.61 22.34
N TRP A 105 -8.92 5.00 21.81
CA TRP A 105 -8.93 4.46 20.44
C TRP A 105 -8.92 5.52 19.34
N ASN A 106 -9.37 6.76 19.63
CA ASN A 106 -9.28 7.86 18.65
C ASN A 106 -7.84 8.35 18.50
N ALA A 107 -7.08 8.39 19.59
CA ALA A 107 -5.67 8.74 19.53
C ALA A 107 -4.86 7.67 18.75
N TYR A 108 -5.18 6.38 18.92
CA TYR A 108 -4.59 5.34 18.06
C TYR A 108 -5.00 5.48 16.59
N LEU A 109 -6.26 5.80 16.30
CA LEU A 109 -6.72 6.05 14.93
C LEU A 109 -5.90 7.18 14.28
N LEU A 110 -5.72 8.31 14.97
CA LEU A 110 -4.86 9.39 14.49
C LEU A 110 -3.43 8.91 14.28
N MET A 111 -2.84 8.22 15.25
CA MET A 111 -1.46 7.73 15.16
C MET A 111 -1.26 6.79 13.97
N ILE A 112 -2.20 5.89 13.71
CA ILE A 112 -2.15 4.98 12.54
C ILE A 112 -2.22 5.79 11.26
N ASN A 113 -3.12 6.77 11.14
CA ASN A 113 -3.24 7.61 9.95
C ASN A 113 -1.97 8.43 9.70
N THR A 114 -1.40 9.06 10.73
CA THR A 114 -0.17 9.85 10.63
C THR A 114 1.02 8.97 10.20
N LEU A 115 1.15 7.76 10.76
CA LEU A 115 2.17 6.80 10.34
C LEU A 115 1.94 6.29 8.92
N ALA A 116 0.69 6.07 8.54
CA ALA A 116 0.30 5.68 7.19
C ALA A 116 0.74 6.73 6.16
N LEU A 117 0.51 8.02 6.45
CA LEU A 117 0.93 9.13 5.58
C LEU A 117 2.45 9.22 5.43
N ARG A 118 3.21 8.89 6.48
CA ARG A 118 4.68 8.83 6.45
C ARG A 118 5.23 7.60 5.73
N GLY A 119 4.43 6.54 5.58
CA GLY A 119 4.92 5.23 5.10
C GLY A 119 5.89 4.54 6.06
N ASP A 120 5.78 4.81 7.36
CA ASP A 120 6.68 4.23 8.38
C ASP A 120 6.20 2.82 8.79
N ILE A 121 6.44 1.85 7.91
CA ILE A 121 6.00 0.45 8.12
C ILE A 121 6.63 -0.15 9.38
N PHE A 122 7.88 0.21 9.69
CA PHE A 122 8.58 -0.32 10.85
C PHE A 122 7.84 0.06 12.14
N VAL A 123 7.53 1.35 12.31
CA VAL A 123 6.80 1.83 13.50
C VAL A 123 5.35 1.36 13.49
N LEU A 124 4.71 1.20 12.32
CA LEU A 124 3.39 0.57 12.23
C LEU A 124 3.42 -0.89 12.70
N ASN A 125 4.46 -1.65 12.38
CA ASN A 125 4.61 -3.02 12.86
C ASN A 125 4.76 -3.07 14.38
N GLU A 126 5.64 -2.25 14.97
CA GLU A 126 5.80 -2.14 16.43
C GLU A 126 4.48 -1.75 17.13
N LEU A 127 3.72 -0.83 16.52
CA LEU A 127 2.41 -0.44 17.01
C LEU A 127 1.41 -1.61 16.93
N SER A 128 1.44 -2.39 15.86
CA SER A 128 0.58 -3.57 15.70
C SER A 128 0.86 -4.65 16.75
N GLU A 129 2.12 -4.87 17.11
CA GLU A 129 2.52 -5.79 18.17
C GLU A 129 2.03 -5.31 19.55
N SER A 130 2.19 -4.00 19.82
CA SER A 130 1.68 -3.37 21.04
C SER A 130 0.16 -3.47 21.14
N LEU A 131 -0.57 -3.19 20.06
CA LEU A 131 -2.02 -3.31 19.99
C LEU A 131 -2.48 -4.77 20.12
N SER A 132 -1.73 -5.73 19.57
CA SER A 132 -1.99 -7.16 19.72
C SER A 132 -1.88 -7.60 21.18
N SER A 133 -0.86 -7.13 21.90
CA SER A 133 -0.71 -7.37 23.34
C SER A 133 -1.89 -6.79 24.15
N ILE A 134 -2.29 -5.54 23.86
CA ILE A 134 -3.45 -4.90 24.48
C ILE A 134 -4.73 -5.69 24.21
N ASN A 135 -4.96 -6.08 22.95
CA ASN A 135 -6.12 -6.84 22.51
C ASN A 135 -6.22 -8.19 23.24
N ASN A 136 -5.12 -8.94 23.33
CA ASN A 136 -5.06 -10.21 24.05
C ASN A 136 -5.32 -10.04 25.55
N SER A 137 -4.77 -9.00 26.17
CA SER A 137 -5.04 -8.67 27.58
C SER A 137 -6.51 -8.38 27.84
N LEU A 138 -7.18 -7.63 26.94
CA LEU A 138 -8.59 -7.32 27.04
C LEU A 138 -9.48 -8.55 26.81
N LYS A 139 -9.11 -9.41 25.86
CA LYS A 139 -9.76 -10.71 25.59
C LYS A 139 -9.81 -11.59 26.83
N LEU A 140 -8.67 -11.73 27.53
CA LEU A 140 -8.56 -12.58 28.71
C LEU A 140 -9.35 -12.04 29.91
N LYS A 141 -9.42 -10.71 30.07
CA LYS A 141 -10.08 -10.09 31.23
C LYS A 141 -11.60 -10.20 31.18
N ASN A 142 -12.21 -10.36 30.00
CA ASN A 142 -13.67 -10.51 29.75
C ASN A 142 -14.60 -9.53 30.52
N LYS A 143 -14.08 -8.41 31.04
CA LYS A 143 -14.82 -7.44 31.86
C LYS A 143 -15.23 -6.18 31.10
N ASN A 144 -14.70 -5.98 29.89
CA ASN A 144 -15.00 -4.81 29.07
C ASN A 144 -14.99 -5.17 27.57
N MET A 145 -16.09 -5.79 27.14
CA MET A 145 -16.26 -6.24 25.75
C MET A 145 -16.22 -5.07 24.76
N GLN A 146 -16.67 -3.86 25.15
CA GLN A 146 -16.59 -2.68 24.28
C GLN A 146 -15.14 -2.29 23.98
N ASN A 147 -14.26 -2.27 24.99
CA ASN A 147 -12.85 -1.98 24.77
C ASN A 147 -12.15 -3.10 24.01
N TYR A 148 -12.49 -4.37 24.25
CA TYR A 148 -11.98 -5.47 23.46
C TYR A 148 -12.38 -5.32 21.97
N TYR A 149 -13.63 -4.99 21.71
CA TYR A 149 -14.14 -4.72 20.36
C TYR A 149 -13.40 -3.55 19.69
N HIS A 150 -13.29 -2.40 20.37
CA HIS A 150 -12.53 -1.25 19.84
C HIS A 150 -11.06 -1.58 19.58
N SER A 151 -10.39 -2.28 20.50
CA SER A 151 -8.99 -2.69 20.29
C SER A 151 -8.84 -3.62 19.08
N SER A 152 -9.84 -4.46 18.82
CA SER A 152 -9.86 -5.36 17.66
C SER A 152 -10.02 -4.56 16.36
N LEU A 153 -10.92 -3.57 16.33
CA LEU A 153 -11.06 -2.66 15.19
C LEU A 153 -9.78 -1.86 14.93
N THR A 154 -9.16 -1.31 15.98
CA THR A 154 -7.90 -0.55 15.87
C THR A 154 -6.75 -1.41 15.37
N LEU A 155 -6.60 -2.63 15.89
CA LEU A 155 -5.59 -3.58 15.41
C LEU A 155 -5.83 -3.99 13.96
N GLY A 156 -7.09 -4.25 13.60
CA GLY A 156 -7.46 -4.58 12.22
C GLY A 156 -7.20 -3.45 11.25
N LEU A 157 -7.48 -2.21 11.66
CA LEU A 157 -7.12 -1.01 10.91
C LEU A 157 -5.61 -0.92 10.71
N CYS A 158 -4.82 -1.12 11.77
CA CYS A 158 -3.36 -1.09 11.68
C CYS A 158 -2.81 -2.12 10.67
N TYR A 159 -3.31 -3.36 10.71
CA TYR A 159 -2.96 -4.38 9.70
C TYR A 159 -3.38 -3.96 8.29
N GLY A 160 -4.62 -3.49 8.12
CA GLY A 160 -5.14 -3.00 6.85
C GLY A 160 -4.35 -1.82 6.28
N THR A 161 -3.74 -0.99 7.13
CA THR A 161 -2.82 0.09 6.74
C THR A 161 -1.45 -0.43 6.30
N ILE A 162 -0.90 -1.44 6.97
CA ILE A 162 0.42 -2.00 6.65
C ILE A 162 0.43 -2.70 5.27
N ILE A 163 -0.64 -3.42 4.93
CA ILE A 163 -0.72 -4.28 3.75
C ILE A 163 -0.42 -3.52 2.42
N PRO A 164 -1.06 -2.38 2.10
CA PRO A 164 -0.75 -1.62 0.88
C PRO A 164 0.69 -1.12 0.80
N TRP A 165 1.28 -0.78 1.94
CA TRP A 165 2.68 -0.35 2.01
C TRP A 165 3.64 -1.52 1.73
N LEU A 166 3.39 -2.70 2.27
CA LEU A 166 4.15 -3.92 1.95
C LEU A 166 4.06 -4.26 0.46
N GLN A 167 2.88 -4.12 -0.14
CA GLN A 167 2.69 -4.31 -1.57
C GLN A 167 3.53 -3.32 -2.39
N SER A 168 3.56 -2.04 -1.97
CA SER A 168 4.32 -0.99 -2.65
C SER A 168 5.83 -1.20 -2.51
N GLU A 169 6.34 -1.51 -1.31
CA GLU A 169 7.75 -1.84 -1.09
C GLU A 169 8.17 -3.08 -1.88
N GLY A 170 7.35 -4.13 -1.88
CA GLY A 170 7.58 -5.33 -2.66
C GLY A 170 7.69 -5.03 -4.16
N TYR A 171 6.74 -4.27 -4.69
CA TYR A 171 6.75 -3.84 -6.09
C TYR A 171 7.99 -3.00 -6.46
N LEU A 172 8.42 -2.07 -5.60
CA LEU A 172 9.61 -1.24 -5.86
C LEU A 172 10.92 -2.05 -5.90
N ASN A 173 10.95 -3.24 -5.27
CA ASN A 173 12.14 -4.09 -5.20
C ASN A 173 12.25 -5.11 -6.35
N ILE A 174 11.23 -5.28 -7.21
CA ILE A 174 11.25 -6.26 -8.33
C ILE A 174 12.34 -5.98 -9.38
N ASN A 175 12.98 -4.82 -9.33
CA ASN A 175 14.07 -4.45 -10.23
C ASN A 175 15.42 -4.26 -9.52
N ARG A 176 15.51 -4.59 -8.23
CA ARG A 176 16.66 -4.20 -7.40
C ARG A 176 17.10 -5.25 -6.39
N ASN A 177 16.15 -5.91 -5.72
CA ASN A 177 16.47 -6.75 -4.57
C ASN A 177 15.50 -7.92 -4.44
N SER A 178 15.92 -9.10 -4.88
CA SER A 178 15.13 -10.32 -4.83
C SER A 178 14.84 -10.80 -3.41
N GLN A 179 15.80 -10.64 -2.50
CA GLN A 179 15.64 -10.99 -1.11
C GLN A 179 14.52 -10.17 -0.47
N LYS A 180 14.47 -8.86 -0.74
CA LYS A 180 13.38 -7.99 -0.27
C LYS A 180 12.03 -8.36 -0.87
N VAL A 181 11.96 -8.73 -2.14
CA VAL A 181 10.70 -9.21 -2.75
C VAL A 181 10.18 -10.47 -2.04
N ILE A 182 11.07 -11.41 -1.75
CA ILE A 182 10.73 -12.66 -1.05
C ILE A 182 10.26 -12.37 0.39
N GLU A 183 11.02 -11.57 1.14
CA GLU A 183 10.67 -11.13 2.50
C GLU A 183 9.30 -10.46 2.53
N LYS A 184 9.10 -9.45 1.68
CA LYS A 184 7.84 -8.68 1.63
C LYS A 184 6.65 -9.54 1.21
N THR A 185 6.86 -10.55 0.36
CA THR A 185 5.78 -11.50 0.00
C THR A 185 5.34 -12.32 1.21
N GLY A 186 6.30 -12.74 2.05
CA GLY A 186 6.02 -13.42 3.31
C GLY A 186 5.28 -12.52 4.31
N GLU A 187 5.81 -11.33 4.56
CA GLU A 187 5.20 -10.33 5.45
C GLU A 187 3.77 -9.98 5.01
N TYR A 188 3.57 -9.71 3.71
CA TYR A 188 2.26 -9.40 3.15
C TYR A 188 1.23 -10.48 3.50
N MET A 189 1.58 -11.75 3.28
CA MET A 189 0.65 -12.85 3.56
C MET A 189 0.41 -13.07 5.05
N GLU A 190 1.42 -12.85 5.89
CA GLU A 190 1.26 -12.92 7.34
C GLU A 190 0.25 -11.87 7.85
N PHE A 191 0.37 -10.62 7.40
CA PHE A 191 -0.57 -9.56 7.76
C PHE A 191 -1.97 -9.79 7.21
N MET A 192 -2.08 -10.31 5.98
CA MET A 192 -3.37 -10.71 5.40
C MET A 192 -4.06 -11.79 6.24
N ASP A 193 -3.34 -12.86 6.61
CA ASP A 193 -3.90 -13.94 7.42
C ASP A 193 -4.31 -13.44 8.83
N LYS A 194 -3.49 -12.57 9.46
CA LYS A 194 -3.83 -11.90 10.73
C LYS A 194 -5.09 -11.06 10.62
N LEU A 195 -5.24 -10.26 9.56
CA LEU A 195 -6.41 -9.43 9.31
C LEU A 195 -7.67 -10.28 9.07
N TYR A 196 -7.58 -11.34 8.29
CA TYR A 196 -8.71 -12.24 8.04
C TYR A 196 -9.21 -12.91 9.32
N GLU A 197 -8.30 -13.43 10.14
CA GLU A 197 -8.66 -14.07 11.40
C GLU A 197 -9.28 -13.05 12.38
N LEU A 198 -8.70 -11.86 12.48
CA LEU A 198 -9.24 -10.79 13.32
C LEU A 198 -10.63 -10.33 12.85
N ASN A 199 -10.85 -10.18 11.54
CA ASN A 199 -12.16 -9.84 10.98
C ASN A 199 -13.20 -10.92 11.29
N LYS A 200 -12.83 -12.21 11.21
CA LYS A 200 -13.71 -13.33 11.60
C LYS A 200 -14.08 -13.23 13.08
N GLN A 201 -13.14 -12.88 13.95
CA GLN A 201 -13.40 -12.67 15.38
C GLN A 201 -14.33 -11.48 15.61
N ILE A 202 -14.09 -10.33 14.96
CA ILE A 202 -14.93 -9.13 15.03
C ILE A 202 -16.37 -9.45 14.61
N LYS A 203 -16.56 -10.19 13.52
CA LYS A 203 -17.90 -10.63 13.06
C LYS A 203 -18.62 -11.47 14.12
N LYS A 204 -17.94 -12.47 14.70
CA LYS A 204 -18.49 -13.29 15.79
C LYS A 204 -18.88 -12.45 17.01
N MET A 205 -18.07 -11.45 17.37
CA MET A 205 -18.43 -10.53 18.47
C MET A 205 -19.72 -9.77 18.17
N THR A 206 -19.87 -9.25 16.96
CA THR A 206 -21.07 -8.49 16.57
C THR A 206 -22.31 -9.34 16.36
N GLU A 207 -22.16 -10.62 15.98
CA GLU A 207 -23.25 -11.59 15.91
C GLU A 207 -23.73 -11.99 17.32
N GLY A 208 -22.80 -12.11 18.28
CA GLY A 208 -23.11 -12.40 19.67
C GLY A 208 -23.69 -11.21 20.45
N ASP A 209 -23.30 -9.98 20.10
CA ASP A 209 -23.82 -8.75 20.71
C ASP A 209 -23.83 -7.58 19.70
N THR A 210 -25.02 -7.26 19.21
CA THR A 210 -25.22 -6.14 18.25
C THR A 210 -25.02 -4.76 18.89
N ALA A 211 -25.10 -4.64 20.22
CA ALA A 211 -24.89 -3.39 20.93
C ALA A 211 -23.43 -2.91 20.80
N LEU A 212 -22.47 -3.83 20.66
CA LEU A 212 -21.05 -3.49 20.46
C LEU A 212 -20.85 -2.62 19.23
N LYS A 213 -21.50 -2.98 18.12
CA LYS A 213 -21.46 -2.24 16.86
C LYS A 213 -22.18 -0.90 16.98
N LYS A 214 -23.34 -0.86 17.66
CA LYS A 214 -24.13 0.38 17.86
C LYS A 214 -23.39 1.40 18.72
N ASN A 215 -22.64 0.94 19.72
CA ASN A 215 -21.87 1.78 20.63
C ASN A 215 -20.41 2.00 20.18
N ALA A 216 -20.06 1.49 18.99
CA ALA A 216 -18.73 1.66 18.44
C ALA A 216 -18.44 3.14 18.15
N LEU A 217 -17.18 3.53 18.30
CA LEU A 217 -16.71 4.81 17.79
C LEU A 217 -16.89 4.82 16.26
N SER A 218 -17.84 5.61 15.77
CA SER A 218 -18.26 5.62 14.36
C SER A 218 -17.08 5.84 13.40
N ARG A 219 -16.21 6.79 13.74
CA ARG A 219 -15.01 7.11 12.96
C ARG A 219 -14.05 5.92 12.86
N LEU A 220 -13.83 5.20 13.96
CA LEU A 220 -12.98 4.01 13.98
C LEU A 220 -13.59 2.86 13.18
N LEU A 221 -14.89 2.59 13.38
CA LEU A 221 -15.61 1.54 12.67
C LEU A 221 -15.60 1.79 11.15
N ASN A 222 -15.85 3.03 10.73
CA ASN A 222 -15.81 3.41 9.32
C ASN A 222 -14.40 3.27 8.74
N SER A 223 -13.37 3.74 9.45
CA SER A 223 -11.97 3.63 8.99
C SER A 223 -11.55 2.17 8.83
N TYR A 224 -11.92 1.32 9.80
CA TYR A 224 -11.68 -0.12 9.71
C TYR A 224 -12.40 -0.75 8.51
N ASN A 225 -13.68 -0.45 8.31
CA ASN A 225 -14.45 -1.04 7.20
C ASN A 225 -13.89 -0.63 5.84
N ILE A 226 -13.54 0.65 5.66
CA ILE A 226 -12.92 1.16 4.43
C ILE A 226 -11.59 0.44 4.19
N SER A 227 -10.72 0.40 5.20
CA SER A 227 -9.42 -0.26 5.09
C SER A 227 -9.55 -1.76 4.77
N LEU A 228 -10.49 -2.44 5.41
CA LEU A 228 -10.79 -3.85 5.13
C LEU A 228 -11.30 -4.05 3.70
N GLU A 229 -12.21 -3.19 3.22
CA GLU A 229 -12.72 -3.25 1.86
C GLU A 229 -11.59 -3.02 0.85
N ASP A 230 -10.75 -2.01 1.06
CA ASP A 230 -9.63 -1.68 0.18
C ASP A 230 -8.63 -2.83 0.01
N VAL A 231 -8.27 -3.49 1.11
CA VAL A 231 -7.32 -4.62 1.06
C VAL A 231 -7.97 -5.93 0.61
N THR A 232 -9.30 -6.06 0.68
CA THR A 232 -10.02 -7.29 0.28
C THR A 232 -10.77 -7.19 -1.04
N LYS A 233 -10.75 -6.02 -1.71
CA LYS A 233 -11.49 -5.77 -2.96
C LYS A 233 -11.14 -6.74 -4.08
N ASN A 234 -9.86 -7.14 -4.19
CA ASN A 234 -9.40 -8.02 -5.26
C ASN A 234 -9.03 -9.41 -4.71
N LYS A 235 -10.06 -10.25 -4.55
CA LYS A 235 -9.92 -11.60 -3.99
C LYS A 235 -8.99 -12.50 -4.82
N ASP A 236 -9.03 -12.38 -6.15
CA ASP A 236 -8.23 -13.20 -7.04
C ASP A 236 -6.74 -12.89 -6.92
N GLU A 237 -6.38 -11.61 -6.79
CA GLU A 237 -5.00 -11.20 -6.53
C GLU A 237 -4.49 -11.67 -5.17
N ILE A 238 -5.34 -11.66 -4.13
CA ILE A 238 -4.98 -12.17 -2.80
C ILE A 238 -4.74 -13.69 -2.85
N LEU A 239 -5.61 -14.43 -3.53
CA LEU A 239 -5.45 -15.88 -3.73
C LEU A 239 -4.18 -16.20 -4.53
N ARG A 240 -3.89 -15.41 -5.56
CA ARG A 240 -2.64 -15.51 -6.32
C ARG A 240 -1.42 -15.26 -5.43
N MET A 241 -1.41 -14.17 -4.67
CA MET A 241 -0.33 -13.85 -3.73
C MET A 241 -0.13 -14.95 -2.68
N LYS A 242 -1.22 -15.55 -2.19
CA LYS A 242 -1.16 -16.72 -1.30
C LYS A 242 -0.51 -17.93 -1.96
N GLY A 243 -0.86 -18.21 -3.23
CA GLY A 243 -0.24 -19.26 -4.03
C GLY A 243 1.26 -19.02 -4.23
N ILE A 244 1.65 -17.79 -4.56
CA ILE A 244 3.05 -17.38 -4.72
C ILE A 244 3.82 -17.52 -3.40
N ALA A 245 3.29 -17.03 -2.28
CA ALA A 245 3.94 -17.16 -0.98
C ALA A 245 4.12 -18.62 -0.55
N LYS A 246 3.17 -19.50 -0.90
CA LYS A 246 3.32 -20.95 -0.71
C LYS A 246 4.49 -21.49 -1.53
N LYS A 247 4.56 -21.15 -2.82
CA LYS A 247 5.65 -21.58 -3.72
C LYS A 247 7.01 -21.12 -3.22
N ILE A 248 7.14 -19.86 -2.78
CA ILE A 248 8.38 -19.34 -2.20
C ILE A 248 8.89 -20.22 -1.04
N LYS A 249 7.99 -20.80 -0.24
CA LYS A 249 8.37 -21.66 0.90
C LYS A 249 8.68 -23.10 0.50
N THR A 250 8.10 -23.61 -0.59
CA THR A 250 8.12 -25.04 -0.92
C THR A 250 8.88 -25.38 -2.20
N ASP A 251 9.20 -24.39 -3.03
CA ASP A 251 9.74 -24.58 -4.37
C ASP A 251 10.98 -23.70 -4.57
N GLU A 252 12.15 -24.31 -4.38
CA GLU A 252 13.44 -23.64 -4.54
C GLU A 252 13.67 -23.18 -5.98
N GLN A 253 13.14 -23.90 -6.97
CA GLN A 253 13.30 -23.55 -8.38
C GLN A 253 12.50 -22.30 -8.73
N PHE A 254 11.29 -22.17 -8.19
CA PHE A 254 10.52 -20.93 -8.29
C PHE A 254 11.27 -19.74 -7.67
N VAL A 255 11.89 -19.94 -6.49
CA VAL A 255 12.70 -18.90 -5.84
C VAL A 255 13.92 -18.53 -6.69
N LYS A 256 14.61 -19.50 -7.31
CA LYS A 256 15.70 -19.24 -8.27
C LYS A 256 15.20 -18.43 -9.47
N GLY A 257 14.04 -18.79 -10.04
CA GLY A 257 13.40 -18.04 -11.12
C GLY A 257 13.16 -16.57 -10.77
N ILE A 258 12.63 -16.29 -9.58
CA ILE A 258 12.46 -14.92 -9.07
C ILE A 258 13.81 -14.20 -8.98
N LYS A 259 14.80 -14.82 -8.32
CA LYS A 259 16.13 -14.21 -8.09
C LYS A 259 16.81 -13.83 -9.41
N MET A 260 16.88 -14.78 -10.34
CA MET A 260 17.53 -14.58 -11.63
C MET A 260 16.78 -13.54 -12.47
N THR A 261 15.45 -13.51 -12.43
CA THR A 261 14.70 -12.48 -13.16
C THR A 261 14.97 -11.07 -12.61
N ILE A 262 15.03 -10.90 -11.29
CA ILE A 262 15.31 -9.59 -10.69
C ILE A 262 16.75 -9.14 -10.95
N GLU A 263 17.71 -10.08 -10.95
CA GLU A 263 19.10 -9.81 -11.34
C GLU A 263 19.19 -9.42 -12.82
N GLY A 264 18.46 -10.13 -13.69
CA GLY A 264 18.30 -9.79 -15.09
C GLY A 264 17.75 -8.37 -15.29
N ASN A 265 16.73 -7.97 -14.52
CA ASN A 265 16.17 -6.62 -14.55
C ASN A 265 17.26 -5.57 -14.21
N THR A 266 18.14 -5.86 -13.27
CA THR A 266 19.25 -4.97 -12.89
C THR A 266 20.24 -4.76 -14.04
N HIS A 267 20.56 -5.82 -14.79
CA HIS A 267 21.41 -5.73 -15.99
C HIS A 267 20.69 -5.03 -17.15
N PHE A 268 19.40 -5.32 -17.33
CA PHE A 268 18.56 -4.74 -18.37
C PHE A 268 18.45 -3.22 -18.24
N LEU A 269 18.27 -2.71 -17.02
CA LEU A 269 18.25 -1.26 -16.75
C LEU A 269 19.58 -0.57 -17.13
N LYS A 270 20.71 -1.30 -17.06
CA LYS A 270 22.03 -0.82 -17.49
C LYS A 270 22.29 -1.03 -18.98
N LYS A 271 21.30 -1.52 -19.74
CA LYS A 271 21.42 -1.91 -21.15
C LYS A 271 22.48 -2.99 -21.42
N ASP A 272 22.83 -3.78 -20.40
CA ASP A 272 23.67 -4.98 -20.55
C ASP A 272 22.79 -6.17 -20.95
N PHE A 273 22.32 -6.14 -22.20
CA PHE A 273 21.37 -7.10 -22.72
C PHE A 273 21.91 -8.54 -22.75
N SER A 274 23.22 -8.73 -22.90
CA SER A 274 23.84 -10.06 -22.90
C SER A 274 23.71 -10.71 -21.52
N LYS A 275 24.12 -10.01 -20.45
CA LYS A 275 23.97 -10.54 -19.09
C LYS A 275 22.51 -10.67 -18.68
N ALA A 276 21.67 -9.70 -19.03
CA ALA A 276 20.24 -9.76 -18.74
C ALA A 276 19.59 -11.01 -19.36
N ARG A 277 19.90 -11.31 -20.64
CA ARG A 277 19.40 -12.50 -21.33
C ARG A 277 19.86 -13.80 -20.66
N ILE A 278 21.13 -13.90 -20.24
CA ILE A 278 21.64 -15.07 -19.52
C ILE A 278 20.82 -15.30 -18.24
N MET A 279 20.55 -14.23 -17.49
CA MET A 279 19.79 -14.33 -16.25
C MET A 279 18.34 -14.76 -16.50
N TYR A 280 17.65 -14.18 -17.48
CA TYR A 280 16.27 -14.58 -17.80
C TYR A 280 16.19 -15.98 -18.39
N ALA A 281 17.13 -16.37 -19.26
CA ALA A 281 17.18 -17.73 -19.79
C ALA A 281 17.39 -18.75 -18.66
N GLY A 282 18.29 -18.47 -17.72
CA GLY A 282 18.48 -19.29 -16.53
C GLY A 282 17.23 -19.32 -15.63
N ALA A 283 16.49 -18.21 -15.50
CA ALA A 283 15.21 -18.21 -14.78
C ALA A 283 14.18 -19.16 -15.42
N VAL A 284 14.06 -19.14 -16.76
CA VAL A 284 13.18 -20.04 -17.52
C VAL A 284 13.67 -21.50 -17.46
N GLU A 285 14.97 -21.74 -17.47
CA GLU A 285 15.53 -23.09 -17.34
C GLU A 285 15.23 -23.71 -15.97
N ASN A 286 15.38 -22.93 -14.90
CA ASN A 286 15.04 -23.38 -13.54
C ASN A 286 13.52 -23.52 -13.36
N TYR A 287 12.72 -22.63 -13.96
CA TYR A 287 11.26 -22.64 -13.83
C TYR A 287 10.58 -22.27 -15.17
N PRO A 288 10.27 -23.26 -16.04
CA PRO A 288 9.78 -23.03 -17.41
C PRO A 288 8.47 -22.25 -17.53
N ASP A 289 7.63 -22.29 -16.50
CA ASP A 289 6.35 -21.58 -16.47
C ASP A 289 6.47 -20.14 -15.93
N PHE A 290 7.69 -19.61 -15.73
CA PHE A 290 7.90 -18.25 -15.21
C PHE A 290 7.80 -17.22 -16.33
N ILE A 291 6.58 -16.74 -16.57
CA ILE A 291 6.26 -15.92 -17.74
C ILE A 291 6.83 -14.50 -17.66
N ASP A 292 7.16 -13.99 -16.47
CA ASP A 292 7.88 -12.72 -16.33
C ASP A 292 9.26 -12.76 -16.97
N ALA A 293 10.02 -13.85 -16.80
CA ALA A 293 11.31 -13.99 -17.45
C ALA A 293 11.17 -14.09 -18.97
N LYS A 294 10.17 -14.85 -19.47
CA LYS A 294 9.88 -14.94 -20.90
C LYS A 294 9.56 -13.57 -21.51
N LYS A 295 8.70 -12.78 -20.85
CA LYS A 295 8.38 -11.40 -21.28
C LYS A 295 9.62 -10.54 -21.37
N GLN A 296 10.53 -10.64 -20.40
CA GLN A 296 11.75 -9.85 -20.41
C GLN A 296 12.74 -10.28 -21.52
N ILE A 297 12.77 -11.55 -21.93
CA ILE A 297 13.54 -12.00 -23.10
C ILE A 297 12.99 -11.36 -24.37
N ALA A 298 11.67 -11.40 -24.57
CA ALA A 298 11.03 -10.75 -25.71
C ALA A 298 11.27 -9.23 -25.73
N GLU A 299 11.27 -8.59 -24.55
CA GLU A 299 11.57 -7.15 -24.43
C GLU A 299 13.05 -6.84 -24.77
N ILE A 300 13.99 -7.70 -24.40
CA ILE A 300 15.38 -7.61 -24.85
C ILE A 300 15.46 -7.69 -26.37
N ASP A 301 14.84 -8.71 -26.97
CA ASP A 301 14.87 -8.93 -28.41
C ASP A 301 14.27 -7.74 -29.17
N PHE A 302 13.17 -7.18 -28.65
CA PHE A 302 12.58 -5.96 -29.18
C PHE A 302 13.54 -4.75 -29.09
N GLN A 303 14.09 -4.45 -27.90
CA GLN A 303 14.94 -3.28 -27.72
C GLN A 303 16.26 -3.38 -28.49
N GLN A 304 16.87 -4.58 -28.54
CA GLN A 304 18.07 -4.82 -29.34
C GLN A 304 17.77 -4.75 -30.84
N GLY A 305 16.67 -5.34 -31.29
CA GLY A 305 16.23 -5.26 -32.68
C GLY A 305 15.98 -3.82 -33.12
N ALA A 306 15.27 -3.03 -32.30
CA ALA A 306 15.03 -1.62 -32.54
C ALA A 306 16.34 -0.80 -32.57
N LEU A 307 17.31 -1.08 -31.70
CA LEU A 307 18.61 -0.42 -31.72
C LEU A 307 19.38 -0.74 -33.01
N LEU A 308 19.46 -2.03 -33.40
CA LEU A 308 20.16 -2.46 -34.61
C LEU A 308 19.52 -1.89 -35.88
N ALA A 309 18.19 -1.76 -35.89
CA ALA A 309 17.45 -1.13 -36.98
C ALA A 309 17.89 0.33 -37.20
N ILE A 310 18.13 1.06 -36.11
CA ILE A 310 18.60 2.46 -36.14
C ILE A 310 20.08 2.51 -36.55
N THR A 311 20.92 1.58 -36.06
CA THR A 311 22.37 1.59 -36.33
C THR A 311 22.78 0.94 -37.66
N GLY A 312 21.84 0.32 -38.38
CA GLY A 312 22.01 -0.08 -39.79
C GLY A 312 22.08 -1.59 -40.06
N ASP A 313 22.09 -2.46 -39.06
CA ASP A 313 22.01 -3.92 -39.25
C ASP A 313 20.55 -4.39 -39.33
N LYS A 314 19.93 -4.12 -40.49
CA LYS A 314 18.51 -4.39 -40.72
C LYS A 314 18.17 -5.89 -40.70
N LYS A 315 19.09 -6.76 -41.12
CA LYS A 315 18.82 -8.21 -41.20
C LYS A 315 18.69 -8.79 -39.80
N THR A 316 19.67 -8.52 -38.94
CA THR A 316 19.65 -8.98 -37.55
C THR A 316 18.52 -8.31 -36.77
N ALA A 317 18.27 -7.02 -37.01
CA ALA A 317 17.14 -6.31 -36.41
C ALA A 317 15.79 -6.99 -36.70
N ILE A 318 15.52 -7.32 -37.97
CA ILE A 318 14.28 -8.00 -38.36
C ILE A 318 14.17 -9.37 -37.69
N GLN A 319 15.26 -10.15 -37.62
CA GLN A 319 15.25 -11.46 -36.97
C GLN A 319 14.88 -11.36 -35.48
N LEU A 320 15.46 -10.40 -34.75
CA LEU A 320 15.14 -10.18 -33.35
C LEU A 320 13.70 -9.71 -33.14
N LEU A 321 13.20 -8.81 -34.00
CA LEU A 321 11.81 -8.34 -33.91
C LEU A 321 10.80 -9.45 -34.17
N TYR A 322 11.06 -10.35 -35.13
CA TYR A 322 10.19 -11.51 -35.37
C TYR A 322 10.27 -12.52 -34.22
N LYS A 323 11.45 -12.72 -33.65
CA LYS A 323 11.59 -13.55 -32.45
C LYS A 323 10.76 -12.99 -31.28
N ALA A 324 10.86 -11.69 -31.01
CA ALA A 324 10.04 -11.03 -29.99
C ALA A 324 8.54 -11.11 -30.31
N TYR A 325 8.17 -11.02 -31.59
CA TYR A 325 6.78 -11.16 -32.05
C TYR A 325 6.23 -12.54 -31.71
N GLU A 326 6.95 -13.61 -32.04
CA GLU A 326 6.52 -14.99 -31.74
C GLU A 326 6.48 -15.25 -30.23
N GLU A 327 7.54 -14.87 -29.51
CA GLU A 327 7.60 -15.07 -28.06
C GLU A 327 6.48 -14.34 -27.31
N THR A 328 6.05 -13.17 -27.79
CA THR A 328 4.93 -12.44 -27.17
C THR A 328 3.58 -13.11 -27.40
N ASP A 329 3.37 -13.85 -28.49
CA ASP A 329 2.16 -14.65 -28.67
C ASP A 329 2.10 -15.80 -27.66
N ASP A 330 3.21 -16.53 -27.50
CA ASP A 330 3.33 -17.60 -26.51
C ASP A 330 3.03 -17.09 -25.08
N ILE A 331 3.50 -15.89 -24.73
CA ILE A 331 3.24 -15.29 -23.41
C ILE A 331 1.77 -14.92 -23.27
N ILE A 332 1.14 -14.38 -24.31
CA ILE A 332 -0.29 -14.02 -24.31
C ILE A 332 -1.16 -15.27 -24.06
N GLU A 333 -0.82 -16.40 -24.68
CA GLU A 333 -1.51 -17.68 -24.45
C GLU A 333 -1.36 -18.19 -23.01
N LEU A 334 -0.26 -17.84 -22.34
CA LEU A 334 0.05 -18.24 -20.98
C LEU A 334 -0.49 -17.29 -19.90
N LEU A 335 -1.14 -16.17 -20.24
CA LEU A 335 -1.57 -15.16 -19.26
C LEU A 335 -2.42 -15.72 -18.10
N GLU A 336 -3.22 -16.76 -18.35
CA GLU A 336 -4.08 -17.35 -17.32
C GLU A 336 -3.42 -18.46 -16.50
N LYS A 337 -2.39 -19.11 -17.03
CA LYS A 337 -1.79 -20.34 -16.47
C LYS A 337 -0.36 -20.14 -15.98
N GLY A 338 0.32 -19.12 -16.48
CA GLY A 338 1.71 -18.82 -16.18
C GLY A 338 1.93 -18.36 -14.75
N ASN A 339 3.16 -18.52 -14.28
CA ASN A 339 3.57 -18.07 -12.96
C ASN A 339 4.18 -16.69 -13.04
N HIS A 340 3.67 -15.81 -12.18
CA HIS A 340 4.05 -14.41 -12.18
C HIS A 340 4.98 -14.05 -11.02
N MET A 341 5.73 -12.97 -11.21
CA MET A 341 6.43 -12.26 -10.16
C MET A 341 5.43 -11.80 -9.07
N PRO A 342 5.82 -11.82 -7.77
CA PRO A 342 5.03 -11.20 -6.72
C PRO A 342 4.82 -9.71 -6.99
N PHE A 343 3.70 -9.15 -6.50
CA PHE A 343 3.36 -7.73 -6.56
C PHE A 343 3.14 -7.10 -7.95
N VAL A 344 3.34 -7.85 -9.03
CA VAL A 344 2.86 -7.49 -10.38
C VAL A 344 1.46 -8.06 -10.53
N SER A 345 0.44 -7.22 -10.71
CA SER A 345 -0.94 -7.70 -10.93
C SER A 345 -1.10 -8.32 -12.31
N LYS A 346 -2.06 -9.25 -12.46
CA LYS A 346 -2.35 -9.89 -13.74
C LYS A 346 -2.65 -8.86 -14.84
N ASN A 347 -3.52 -7.91 -14.54
CA ASN A 347 -3.90 -6.84 -15.47
C ASN A 347 -2.70 -5.98 -15.89
N LYS A 348 -1.81 -5.67 -14.95
CA LYS A 348 -0.60 -4.91 -15.27
C LYS A 348 0.33 -5.69 -16.20
N PHE A 349 0.57 -6.96 -15.88
CA PHE A 349 1.39 -7.85 -16.70
C PHE A 349 0.82 -8.03 -18.11
N ALA A 350 -0.48 -8.29 -18.22
CA ALA A 350 -1.18 -8.42 -19.49
C ALA A 350 -1.08 -7.12 -20.31
N GLY A 351 -1.38 -5.98 -19.71
CA GLY A 351 -1.30 -4.68 -20.38
C GLY A 351 0.12 -4.34 -20.88
N GLU A 352 1.15 -4.68 -20.11
CA GLU A 352 2.56 -4.54 -20.54
C GLU A 352 2.94 -5.49 -21.68
N THR A 353 2.41 -6.72 -21.67
CA THR A 353 2.69 -7.71 -22.72
C THR A 353 2.02 -7.31 -24.04
N TYR A 354 0.75 -6.89 -23.97
CA TYR A 354 0.02 -6.39 -25.14
C TYR A 354 0.63 -5.12 -25.72
N SER A 355 1.07 -4.16 -24.88
CA SER A 355 1.72 -2.94 -25.38
C SER A 355 3.08 -3.24 -26.00
N LEU A 356 3.83 -4.21 -25.48
CA LEU A 356 5.06 -4.71 -26.11
C LEU A 356 4.76 -5.32 -27.49
N LYS A 357 3.74 -6.18 -27.61
CA LYS A 357 3.32 -6.77 -28.88
C LYS A 357 2.95 -5.68 -29.90
N ALA A 358 2.16 -4.68 -29.50
CA ALA A 358 1.80 -3.55 -30.36
C ALA A 358 3.06 -2.78 -30.83
N ALA A 359 4.01 -2.52 -29.93
CA ALA A 359 5.27 -1.86 -30.27
C ALA A 359 6.12 -2.67 -31.28
N ILE A 360 6.18 -4.00 -31.10
CA ILE A 360 6.88 -4.91 -32.01
C ILE A 360 6.25 -4.88 -33.42
N VAL A 361 4.93 -4.98 -33.51
CA VAL A 361 4.19 -4.91 -34.79
C VAL A 361 4.47 -3.59 -35.51
N SER A 362 4.44 -2.47 -34.79
CA SER A 362 4.78 -1.15 -35.34
C SER A 362 6.23 -1.09 -35.86
N ALA A 363 7.20 -1.63 -35.10
CA ALA A 363 8.59 -1.67 -35.51
C ALA A 363 8.83 -2.56 -36.75
N ILE A 364 8.16 -3.71 -36.84
CA ILE A 364 8.22 -4.59 -38.01
C ILE A 364 7.70 -3.87 -39.25
N ASN A 365 6.56 -3.18 -39.14
CA ASN A 365 5.99 -2.39 -40.25
C ASN A 365 6.96 -1.32 -40.74
N ALA A 366 7.58 -0.57 -39.82
CA ALA A 366 8.54 0.48 -40.15
C ALA A 366 9.76 -0.04 -40.95
N LEU A 367 10.20 -1.28 -40.70
CA LEU A 367 11.33 -1.88 -41.40
C LEU A 367 10.96 -2.58 -42.71
N ARG A 368 9.80 -3.23 -42.78
CA ARG A 368 9.44 -4.05 -43.94
C ARG A 368 9.04 -3.26 -45.18
N LYS A 369 8.56 -2.01 -45.06
CA LYS A 369 8.01 -1.22 -46.19
C LYS A 369 7.19 -2.10 -47.16
N GLY A 370 6.35 -2.97 -46.60
CA GLY A 370 5.67 -4.03 -47.33
C GLY A 370 4.59 -3.51 -48.28
N ASN A 371 3.99 -4.41 -49.05
CA ASN A 371 2.85 -4.07 -49.91
C ASN A 371 1.63 -3.60 -49.07
N PRO A 372 0.68 -2.85 -49.66
CA PRO A 372 -0.45 -2.27 -48.91
C PRO A 372 -1.29 -3.30 -48.14
N SER A 373 -1.45 -4.52 -48.65
CA SER A 373 -2.19 -5.59 -47.98
C SER A 373 -1.50 -6.05 -46.69
N SER A 374 -0.17 -6.20 -46.70
CA SER A 374 0.60 -6.54 -45.50
C SER A 374 0.58 -5.40 -44.46
N LYS A 375 0.59 -4.14 -44.91
CA LYS A 375 0.46 -2.97 -44.03
C LYS A 375 -0.89 -2.96 -43.31
N LEU A 376 -1.99 -3.19 -44.04
CA LEU A 376 -3.34 -3.22 -43.46
C LEU A 376 -3.53 -4.37 -42.45
N ALA A 377 -2.92 -5.53 -42.68
CA ALA A 377 -2.95 -6.63 -41.73
C ALA A 377 -2.23 -6.26 -40.42
N LEU A 378 -1.01 -5.72 -40.52
CA LEU A 378 -0.23 -5.27 -39.37
C LEU A 378 -0.92 -4.13 -38.62
N GLU A 379 -1.62 -3.22 -39.31
CA GLU A 379 -2.38 -2.16 -38.66
C GLU A 379 -3.54 -2.71 -37.80
N ARG A 380 -4.24 -3.73 -38.29
CA ARG A 380 -5.33 -4.38 -37.53
C ARG A 380 -4.80 -5.08 -36.28
N GLU A 381 -3.69 -5.81 -36.41
CA GLU A 381 -3.01 -6.45 -35.28
C GLU A 381 -2.53 -5.41 -34.26
N PHE A 382 -1.84 -4.37 -34.72
CA PHE A 382 -1.37 -3.25 -33.88
C PHE A 382 -2.52 -2.67 -33.06
N LYS A 383 -3.63 -2.32 -33.72
CA LYS A 383 -4.79 -1.73 -33.07
C LYS A 383 -5.41 -2.68 -32.05
N TYR A 384 -5.59 -3.95 -32.40
CA TYR A 384 -6.13 -4.96 -31.48
C TYR A 384 -5.31 -5.04 -30.19
N TYR A 385 -3.99 -5.18 -30.31
CA TYR A 385 -3.12 -5.30 -29.14
C TYR A 385 -3.03 -3.99 -28.35
N LEU A 386 -3.06 -2.84 -29.02
CA LEU A 386 -3.11 -1.54 -28.34
C LEU A 386 -4.40 -1.37 -27.52
N ASP A 387 -5.55 -1.71 -28.10
CA ASP A 387 -6.85 -1.64 -27.43
C ASP A 387 -6.90 -2.57 -26.21
N GLU A 388 -6.41 -3.81 -26.34
CA GLU A 388 -6.31 -4.73 -25.19
C GLU A 388 -5.32 -4.21 -24.13
N ALA A 389 -4.18 -3.62 -24.53
CA ALA A 389 -3.23 -3.04 -23.58
C ALA A 389 -3.86 -1.94 -22.72
N VAL A 390 -4.60 -1.02 -23.35
CA VAL A 390 -5.31 0.08 -22.66
C VAL A 390 -6.43 -0.46 -21.78
N LYS A 391 -7.18 -1.46 -22.24
CA LYS A 391 -8.25 -2.11 -21.46
C LYS A 391 -7.72 -2.75 -20.17
N TYR A 392 -6.58 -3.46 -20.23
CA TYR A 392 -6.00 -4.10 -19.06
C TYR A 392 -5.26 -3.12 -18.14
N ASN A 393 -4.54 -2.16 -18.69
CA ASN A 393 -3.76 -1.20 -17.91
C ASN A 393 -3.79 0.20 -18.56
N PRO A 394 -4.83 1.00 -18.28
CA PRO A 394 -4.99 2.34 -18.86
C PRO A 394 -3.83 3.29 -18.55
N GLU A 395 -3.13 3.06 -17.43
CA GLU A 395 -1.97 3.87 -17.00
C GLU A 395 -0.64 3.36 -17.58
N ASN A 396 -0.67 2.36 -18.46
CA ASN A 396 0.54 1.87 -19.12
C ASN A 396 1.13 2.97 -20.03
N ARG A 397 2.30 3.49 -19.67
CA ARG A 397 2.97 4.56 -20.40
C ARG A 397 3.22 4.22 -21.87
N LEU A 398 3.69 3.00 -22.17
CA LEU A 398 3.97 2.59 -23.55
C LEU A 398 2.68 2.55 -24.39
N ALA A 399 1.60 1.99 -23.86
CA ALA A 399 0.31 1.96 -24.54
C ALA A 399 -0.21 3.39 -24.80
N ARG A 400 -0.12 4.29 -23.81
CA ARG A 400 -0.50 5.70 -23.98
C ARG A 400 0.36 6.40 -25.04
N ASP A 401 1.68 6.22 -25.00
CA ASP A 401 2.60 6.81 -25.97
C ASP A 401 2.31 6.29 -27.40
N LEU A 402 1.97 5.00 -27.56
CA LEU A 402 1.58 4.41 -28.84
C LEU A 402 0.23 4.94 -29.33
N LEU A 403 -0.76 5.05 -28.44
CA LEU A 403 -2.09 5.58 -28.76
C LEU A 403 -2.01 7.05 -29.20
N ASP A 404 -1.25 7.87 -28.47
CA ASP A 404 -1.05 9.28 -28.80
C ASP A 404 -0.33 9.47 -30.13
N ARG A 405 0.59 8.57 -30.49
CA ARG A 405 1.23 8.58 -31.83
C ARG A 405 0.25 8.14 -32.90
N TYR A 406 -0.43 7.03 -32.71
CA TYR A 406 -1.41 6.51 -33.66
C TYR A 406 -2.51 7.53 -33.97
N ALA A 407 -3.01 8.24 -32.96
CA ALA A 407 -4.01 9.29 -33.14
C ALA A 407 -3.51 10.50 -33.95
N ARG A 408 -2.21 10.80 -33.92
CA ARG A 408 -1.60 11.94 -34.64
C ARG A 408 -1.12 11.58 -36.03
N GLU A 409 -0.53 10.39 -36.18
CA GLU A 409 0.27 10.01 -37.35
C GLU A 409 -0.37 8.86 -38.16
N GLY A 410 -1.36 8.15 -37.60
CA GLY A 410 -1.83 6.87 -38.12
C GLY A 410 -0.83 5.74 -37.85
N PHE A 411 -0.94 4.63 -38.60
CA PHE A 411 -0.06 3.46 -38.48
C PHE A 411 1.20 3.49 -39.35
#